data_AF-A0A7W1R2K6-F1
#
_entry.id   AF-A0A7W1R2K6-F1
#
_cell.length_a   1.000
_cell.length_b   1.000
_cell.length_c   1.000
_cell.angle_alpha   90.00
_cell.angle_beta   90.00
_cell.angle_gamma   90.00
#
_symmetry.space_group_name_H-M   'P 1'
#
loop_
_entity.id
_entity.type
_entity.pdbx_description
1 polymer ?
#
loop_
_entity_poly.entity_id
_entity_poly.type
_entity_poly.pdbx_seq_one_letter_code
_entity_poly.pdbx_strand_id
1 'polypeptide(L)'
;SWEGHYDFLFPAVLDAEVGTLVLEFARKGYGDLALFKRFPWERRLGMGVVDVKSTEVETPDVVAARIRKALEVVPADRLVVNPDCGLRHLPASVARAKLRAMVAGAAAVRQELSGTPASPPDTVTEKS
;
A
#
# COMPACT_ATOMS: atom_id res chain seq x y z
N SER A 1 23.34 2.98 14.27
CA SER A 1 23.29 1.56 13.86
C SER A 1 22.54 1.48 12.53
N TRP A 2 22.85 0.50 11.68
CA TRP A 2 22.27 0.34 10.33
C TRP A 2 21.00 -0.53 10.34
N GLU A 3 20.26 -0.55 11.45
CA GLU A 3 19.16 -1.48 11.78
C GLU A 3 17.91 -1.29 10.90
N GLY A 4 18.04 -1.38 9.58
CA GLY A 4 16.95 -1.35 8.64
C GLY A 4 16.18 -0.02 8.57
N HIS A 5 16.62 1.05 9.23
CA HIS A 5 15.94 2.35 9.21
C HIS A 5 16.41 3.22 8.04
N TYR A 6 15.48 3.92 7.38
CA TYR A 6 15.79 4.74 6.21
C TYR A 6 16.27 6.15 6.55
N ASP A 7 16.20 6.59 7.81
CA ASP A 7 16.45 7.97 8.26
C ASP A 7 17.72 8.61 7.67
N PHE A 8 18.81 7.85 7.60
CA PHE A 8 20.10 8.35 7.12
C PHE A 8 20.13 8.58 5.60
N LEU A 9 19.24 7.91 4.84
CA LEU A 9 19.09 8.09 3.40
C LEU A 9 18.15 9.24 3.05
N PHE A 10 17.27 9.66 3.97
CA PHE A 10 16.24 10.65 3.67
C PHE A 10 16.78 11.99 3.13
N PRO A 11 17.94 12.53 3.58
CA PRO A 11 18.54 13.69 2.94
C PRO A 11 18.78 13.49 1.42
N ALA A 12 19.40 12.37 1.04
CA ALA A 12 19.63 12.06 -0.38
C ALA A 12 18.33 11.73 -1.14
N VAL A 13 17.34 11.14 -0.48
CA VAL A 13 16.01 10.87 -1.08
C VAL A 13 15.26 12.18 -1.37
N LEU A 14 15.40 13.19 -0.51
CA LEU A 14 14.80 14.51 -0.73
C LEU A 14 15.42 15.22 -1.93
N ASP A 15 16.73 15.07 -2.12
CA ASP A 15 17.48 15.64 -3.25
C ASP A 15 17.23 14.88 -4.58
N ALA A 16 16.76 13.64 -4.52
CA ALA A 16 16.52 12.85 -5.72
C ALA A 16 15.36 13.40 -6.57
N GLU A 17 15.58 13.53 -7.87
CA GLU A 17 14.58 13.96 -8.87
C GLU A 17 13.61 12.83 -9.23
N VAL A 18 12.82 12.37 -8.24
CA VAL A 18 11.87 11.26 -8.40
C VAL A 18 10.46 11.68 -7.99
N GLY A 19 9.47 11.34 -8.80
CA GLY A 19 8.07 11.73 -8.54
C GLY A 19 7.32 10.89 -7.50
N THR A 20 7.83 9.69 -7.19
CA THR A 20 7.22 8.75 -6.24
C THR A 20 8.30 7.98 -5.49
N LEU A 21 8.21 7.92 -4.17
CA LEU A 21 9.02 7.03 -3.33
C LEU A 21 8.17 5.82 -2.95
N VAL A 22 8.66 4.60 -3.20
CA VAL A 22 7.93 3.36 -2.87
C VAL A 22 8.66 2.62 -1.76
N LEU A 23 7.96 2.28 -0.67
CA LEU A 23 8.55 1.58 0.48
C LEU A 23 7.72 0.34 0.88
N GLU A 24 8.40 -0.60 1.55
CA GLU A 24 7.84 -1.85 2.09
C GLU A 24 7.20 -1.57 3.46
N PHE A 25 5.89 -1.84 3.62
CA PHE A 25 5.18 -1.63 4.89
C PHE A 25 4.33 -2.82 5.32
N ALA A 26 3.84 -3.65 4.40
CA ALA A 26 2.99 -4.78 4.77
C ALA A 26 3.75 -5.82 5.59
N ARG A 27 5.01 -6.07 5.24
CA ARG A 27 5.94 -6.94 5.99
C ARG A 27 6.66 -6.21 7.13
N LYS A 28 7.21 -5.03 6.85
CA LYS A 28 8.09 -4.29 7.78
C LYS A 28 7.32 -3.58 8.90
N GLY A 29 6.03 -3.36 8.71
CA GLY A 29 5.20 -2.54 9.60
C GLY A 29 5.34 -1.04 9.32
N TYR A 30 4.72 -0.23 10.16
CA TYR A 30 4.45 1.18 9.88
C TYR A 30 5.48 2.17 10.47
N GLY A 31 6.57 1.68 11.07
CA GLY A 31 7.54 2.53 11.78
C GLY A 31 8.10 3.66 10.90
N ASP A 32 8.35 3.37 9.63
CA ASP A 32 8.90 4.35 8.68
C ASP A 32 7.88 5.43 8.26
N LEU A 33 6.59 5.30 8.59
CA LEU A 33 5.65 6.42 8.40
C LEU A 33 6.04 7.64 9.25
N ALA A 34 6.74 7.45 10.37
CA ALA A 34 7.26 8.55 11.18
C ALA A 34 8.27 9.43 10.42
N LEU A 35 8.94 8.88 9.40
CA LEU A 35 9.91 9.62 8.59
C LEU A 35 9.25 10.73 7.78
N PHE A 36 8.01 10.52 7.34
CA PHE A 36 7.25 11.52 6.59
C PHE A 36 6.75 12.68 7.48
N LYS A 37 6.78 12.51 8.80
CA LYS A 37 6.57 13.61 9.77
C LYS A 37 7.85 14.39 10.04
N ARG A 38 9.00 13.69 10.03
CA ARG A 38 10.32 14.27 10.29
C ARG A 38 10.93 14.97 9.08
N PHE A 39 10.70 14.41 7.89
CA PHE A 39 11.22 14.84 6.61
C PHE A 39 10.03 15.13 5.68
N PRO A 40 9.73 16.40 5.38
CA PRO A 40 8.55 16.75 4.59
C PRO A 40 8.72 16.27 3.15
N TRP A 41 8.11 15.12 2.84
CA TRP A 41 8.02 14.58 1.50
C TRP A 41 6.79 15.16 0.82
N GLU A 42 6.98 16.08 -0.12
CA GLU A 42 5.88 16.76 -0.80
C GLU A 42 5.33 15.97 -1.99
N ARG A 43 6.03 14.92 -2.42
CA ARG A 43 5.74 14.11 -3.61
C ARG A 43 4.91 12.87 -3.26
N ARG A 44 4.71 11.96 -4.22
CA ARG A 44 3.87 10.76 -3.99
C ARG A 44 4.59 9.71 -3.14
N LEU A 45 3.85 9.03 -2.26
CA LEU A 45 4.31 7.86 -1.52
C LEU A 45 3.59 6.61 -2.04
N GLY A 46 4.37 5.63 -2.48
CA GLY A 46 3.92 4.26 -2.72
C GLY A 46 3.90 3.47 -1.42
N MET A 47 2.70 3.16 -0.96
CA MET A 47 2.42 2.34 0.21
C MET A 47 2.36 0.87 -0.19
N GLY A 48 3.39 0.10 0.21
CA GLY A 48 3.40 -1.36 0.17
C GLY A 48 2.34 -1.96 1.10
N VAL A 49 1.27 -2.52 0.53
CA VAL A 49 0.13 -3.07 1.30
C VAL A 49 -0.06 -4.59 1.15
N VAL A 50 0.77 -5.23 0.33
CA VAL A 50 0.79 -6.69 0.13
C VAL A 50 2.17 -7.22 0.47
N ASP A 51 2.24 -8.18 1.39
CA ASP A 51 3.46 -8.92 1.71
C ASP A 51 3.71 -9.95 0.62
N VAL A 52 4.72 -9.69 -0.22
CA VAL A 52 5.09 -10.56 -1.34
C VAL A 52 6.06 -11.68 -0.93
N LYS A 53 6.50 -11.71 0.33
CA LYS A 53 7.39 -12.74 0.91
C LYS A 53 6.58 -13.85 1.60
N SER A 54 5.26 -13.70 1.69
CA SER A 54 4.33 -14.72 2.17
C SER A 54 3.40 -15.19 1.05
N THR A 55 3.05 -16.48 1.05
CA THR A 55 2.01 -17.04 0.18
C THR A 55 0.60 -16.86 0.73
N GLU A 56 0.45 -16.45 1.98
CA GLU A 56 -0.84 -16.13 2.60
C GLU A 56 -1.46 -14.91 1.91
N VAL A 57 -2.70 -15.04 1.43
CA VAL A 57 -3.40 -13.96 0.72
C VAL A 57 -4.06 -13.03 1.73
N GLU A 58 -3.73 -11.73 1.67
CA GLU A 58 -4.40 -10.71 2.47
C GLU A 58 -5.91 -10.66 2.18
N THR A 59 -6.71 -10.34 3.20
CA THR A 59 -8.10 -9.94 2.98
C THR A 59 -8.16 -8.49 2.50
N PRO A 60 -9.24 -8.09 1.79
CA PRO A 60 -9.48 -6.68 1.46
C PRO A 60 -9.46 -5.76 2.69
N ASP A 61 -9.95 -6.23 3.85
CA ASP A 61 -9.99 -5.45 5.09
C ASP A 61 -8.59 -5.18 5.66
N VAL A 62 -7.70 -6.16 5.61
CA VAL A 62 -6.28 -5.99 6.01
C VAL A 62 -5.60 -4.95 5.12
N VAL A 63 -5.83 -5.02 3.81
CA VAL A 63 -5.33 -4.01 2.86
C VAL A 63 -5.91 -2.63 3.18
N ALA A 64 -7.22 -2.52 3.36
CA ALA A 64 -7.88 -1.25 3.65
C ALA A 64 -7.35 -0.64 4.95
N ALA A 65 -7.15 -1.45 6.01
CA ALA A 65 -6.56 -1.00 7.27
C ALA A 65 -5.14 -0.44 7.09
N ARG A 66 -4.30 -1.08 6.27
CA ARG A 66 -2.95 -0.59 5.92
C ARG A 66 -3.00 0.75 5.19
N ILE A 67 -3.92 0.91 4.23
CA ILE A 67 -4.11 2.17 3.51
C ILE A 67 -4.55 3.28 4.48
N ARG A 68 -5.52 3.02 5.36
CA ARG A 68 -5.99 4.01 6.37
C ARG A 68 -4.86 4.47 7.28
N LYS A 69 -3.96 3.55 7.69
CA LYS A 69 -2.77 3.92 8.48
C LYS A 69 -1.85 4.89 7.76
N ALA A 70 -1.67 4.73 6.45
CA ALA A 70 -0.89 5.67 5.66
C ALA A 70 -1.59 7.04 5.51
N LEU A 71 -2.93 7.05 5.39
CA LEU A 71 -3.74 8.26 5.29
C LEU A 71 -3.72 9.13 6.57
N GLU A 72 -3.34 8.57 7.72
CA GLU A 72 -3.08 9.35 8.95
C GLU A 72 -1.86 10.28 8.83
N VAL A 73 -1.00 10.07 7.81
CA VAL A 73 0.28 10.80 7.64
C VAL A 73 0.40 11.44 6.27
N VAL A 74 -0.08 10.77 5.22
CA VAL A 74 0.04 11.24 3.83
C VAL A 74 -1.35 11.50 3.25
N PRO A 75 -1.62 12.70 2.70
CA PRO A 75 -2.86 13.01 2.02
C PRO A 75 -3.20 12.04 0.88
N ALA A 76 -4.49 11.81 0.66
CA ALA A 76 -4.98 10.80 -0.28
C ALA A 76 -4.56 11.05 -1.74
N ASP A 77 -4.43 12.30 -2.17
CA ASP A 77 -3.98 12.70 -3.51
C ASP A 77 -2.50 12.36 -3.78
N ARG A 78 -1.72 12.13 -2.73
CA ARG A 78 -0.30 11.77 -2.79
C ARG A 78 -0.02 10.30 -2.47
N LEU A 79 -1.02 9.54 -2.06
CA LEU A 79 -0.87 8.14 -1.69
C LEU A 79 -1.13 7.22 -2.89
N VAL A 80 -0.14 6.39 -3.23
CA VAL A 80 -0.23 5.33 -4.24
C VAL A 80 -0.22 3.99 -3.54
N VAL A 81 -1.07 3.05 -3.96
CA VAL A 81 -1.15 1.70 -3.38
C VAL A 81 -0.40 0.71 -4.27
N ASN A 82 0.50 -0.08 -3.69
CA ASN A 82 1.30 -1.08 -4.40
C ASN A 82 1.60 -2.31 -3.52
N PRO A 83 2.07 -3.42 -4.09
CA PRO A 83 2.70 -4.49 -3.31
C PRO A 83 4.06 -4.06 -2.75
N ASP A 84 4.54 -4.69 -1.67
CA ASP A 84 5.84 -4.35 -1.06
C ASP A 84 7.01 -4.46 -2.06
N CYS A 85 6.96 -5.41 -2.99
CA CYS A 85 7.95 -5.59 -4.05
C CYS A 85 7.34 -6.34 -5.24
N GLY A 86 8.16 -6.76 -6.20
CA GLY A 86 7.72 -7.57 -7.34
C GLY A 86 7.15 -8.93 -6.92
N LEU A 87 6.15 -9.40 -7.67
CA LEU A 87 5.42 -10.65 -7.39
C LEU A 87 6.08 -11.91 -7.97
N ARG A 88 7.30 -11.80 -8.53
CA ARG A 88 7.99 -12.85 -9.31
C ARG A 88 8.12 -14.18 -8.56
N HIS A 89 8.26 -14.13 -7.24
CA HIS A 89 8.52 -15.31 -6.41
C HIS A 89 7.26 -16.02 -5.93
N LEU A 90 6.07 -15.49 -6.24
CA LEU A 90 4.81 -16.09 -5.86
C LEU A 90 4.26 -16.99 -6.98
N PRO A 91 3.53 -18.07 -6.65
CA PRO A 91 2.69 -18.75 -7.61
C PRO A 91 1.71 -17.77 -8.27
N ALA A 92 1.48 -17.91 -9.58
CA ALA A 92 0.64 -16.98 -10.33
C ALA A 92 -0.79 -16.88 -9.78
N SER A 93 -1.34 -17.97 -9.24
CA SER A 93 -2.65 -17.98 -8.58
C SER A 93 -2.67 -17.11 -7.31
N VAL A 94 -1.63 -17.23 -6.47
CA VAL A 94 -1.46 -16.44 -5.24
C VAL A 94 -1.24 -14.97 -5.56
N ALA A 95 -0.37 -14.65 -6.53
CA ALA A 95 -0.13 -13.28 -6.96
C ALA A 95 -1.42 -12.59 -7.43
N ARG A 96 -2.23 -13.27 -8.27
CA ARG A 96 -3.53 -12.75 -8.72
C ARG A 96 -4.52 -12.58 -7.56
N ALA A 97 -4.56 -13.51 -6.61
CA ALA A 97 -5.44 -13.42 -5.45
C ALA A 97 -5.08 -12.22 -4.56
N LYS A 98 -3.79 -12.00 -4.28
CA LYS A 98 -3.29 -10.83 -3.56
C LYS A 98 -3.60 -9.52 -4.26
N LEU A 99 -3.41 -9.45 -5.59
CA LEU A 99 -3.78 -8.27 -6.37
C LEU A 99 -5.28 -7.98 -6.34
N ARG A 100 -6.14 -9.01 -6.37
CA ARG A 100 -7.60 -8.83 -6.19
C ARG A 100 -7.93 -8.25 -4.82
N ALA A 101 -7.34 -8.79 -3.75
CA ALA A 101 -7.53 -8.25 -2.41
C ALA A 101 -7.03 -6.80 -2.31
N MET A 102 -5.89 -6.49 -2.93
CA MET A 102 -5.32 -5.13 -2.97
C MET A 102 -6.28 -4.13 -3.62
N VAL A 103 -6.83 -4.48 -4.80
CA VAL A 103 -7.78 -3.62 -5.52
C VAL A 103 -9.07 -3.46 -4.74
N ALA A 104 -9.60 -4.53 -4.14
CA ALA A 104 -10.82 -4.50 -3.34
C ALA A 104 -10.66 -3.61 -2.08
N GLY A 105 -9.56 -3.77 -1.33
CA GLY A 105 -9.27 -2.93 -0.16
C GLY A 105 -9.11 -1.45 -0.53
N ALA A 106 -8.41 -1.16 -1.63
CA ALA A 106 -8.28 0.21 -2.13
C ALA A 106 -9.62 0.80 -2.61
N ALA A 107 -10.51 -0.02 -3.18
CA ALA A 107 -11.84 0.42 -3.59
C ALA A 107 -12.71 0.80 -2.39
N ALA A 108 -12.68 -0.01 -1.31
CA ALA A 108 -13.40 0.29 -0.07
C ALA A 108 -12.97 1.64 0.53
N VAL A 109 -11.65 1.89 0.61
CA VAL A 109 -11.15 3.18 1.11
C VAL A 109 -11.52 4.36 0.21
N ARG A 110 -11.52 4.19 -1.13
CA ARG A 110 -12.00 5.24 -2.04
C ARG A 110 -13.47 5.58 -1.85
N GLN A 111 -14.31 4.59 -1.58
CA GLN A 111 -15.73 4.79 -1.28
C GLN A 111 -15.91 5.61 0.00
N GLU A 112 -15.16 5.28 1.05
CA GLU A 112 -15.13 6.04 2.32
C GLU A 112 -14.73 7.50 2.10
N LEU A 113 -13.69 7.75 1.31
CA LEU A 113 -13.19 9.10 1.02
C LEU A 113 -14.13 9.93 0.14
N SER A 114 -14.94 9.28 -0.71
CA SER A 114 -15.92 9.95 -1.58
C SER A 114 -17.29 10.12 -0.92
N GLY A 115 -17.45 9.69 0.35
CA GLY A 115 -18.73 9.74 1.06
C GLY A 115 -19.83 8.88 0.43
N THR A 116 -19.48 7.95 -0.47
CA THR A 116 -20.43 7.10 -1.17
C THR A 116 -20.45 5.71 -0.51
N PRO A 117 -21.59 5.22 0.00
CA PRO A 117 -21.65 3.89 0.60
C PRO A 117 -21.35 2.80 -0.43
N ALA A 118 -20.75 1.69 0.03
CA ALA A 118 -20.35 0.58 -0.82
C ALA A 118 -21.53 0.00 -1.59
N SER A 119 -21.42 -0.06 -2.92
CA SER A 119 -22.33 -0.84 -3.74
C SER A 119 -22.09 -2.33 -3.49
N PRO A 120 -23.12 -3.19 -3.46
CA PRO A 120 -22.94 -4.63 -3.23
C PRO A 120 -22.01 -5.23 -4.27
N PRO A 121 -21.24 -6.28 -3.94
CA PRO A 121 -20.40 -6.95 -4.91
C PRO A 121 -21.26 -7.53 -6.04
N ASP A 122 -20.84 -7.31 -7.28
CA ASP A 122 -21.47 -7.88 -8.47
C ASP A 122 -21.54 -9.40 -8.31
N THR A 123 -22.77 -9.91 -8.26
CA THR A 123 -23.03 -11.35 -8.23
C THR A 123 -22.59 -11.89 -9.59
N VAL A 124 -21.51 -12.67 -9.61
CA VAL A 124 -21.11 -13.42 -10.80
C VAL A 124 -22.27 -14.35 -11.15
N THR A 125 -23.05 -13.97 -12.15
CA THR A 125 -24.09 -14.84 -12.69
C THR A 125 -23.38 -15.95 -13.44
N GLU A 126 -23.31 -17.12 -12.82
CA GLU A 126 -22.92 -18.36 -13.46
C GLU A 126 -23.91 -18.63 -14.59
N LYS A 127 -23.48 -18.46 -15.85
CA LYS A 127 -24.29 -18.85 -17.01
C LYS A 127 -24.27 -20.37 -17.14
N SER A 128 -25.47 -20.96 -17.05
CA SER A 128 -25.79 -22.33 -17.48
C SER A 128 -25.64 -22.52 -18.99
#